data_AF-A0A1Q9NTV6-F1
#
_entry.id   AF-A0A1Q9NTV6-F1
#
_cell.length_a   1.000
_cell.length_b   1.000
_cell.length_c   1.000
_cell.angle_alpha   90.00
_cell.angle_beta   90.00
_cell.angle_gamma   90.00
#
_symmetry.space_group_name_H-M   'P 1'
#
loop_
_entity.id
_entity.type
_entity.pdbx_description
1 polymer ?
#
loop_
_entity_poly.entity_id
_entity_poly.type
_entity_poly.pdbx_seq_one_letter_code
_entity_poly.pdbx_strand_id
1 'polypeptide(L)' 'MSFLGMGPNFPVETNYKVTVDGIETGYSMCAVDALGVAYTFNAKTTIYSIDRSTNRSIEIIIDPN' A
#
# COMPACT_ATOMS: atom_id res chain seq x y z
N MET A 1 12.35 -9.78 14.01
CA MET A 1 11.71 -8.50 14.35
C MET A 1 10.82 -8.13 13.17
N SER A 2 9.55 -8.54 13.18
CA SER A 2 8.66 -8.26 12.06
C SER A 2 8.33 -6.77 12.10
N PHE A 3 8.62 -6.05 11.02
CA PHE A 3 8.46 -4.60 10.86
C PHE A 3 6.98 -4.14 10.85
N LEU A 4 6.06 -5.00 11.30
CA LEU A 4 4.61 -4.97 11.09
C LEU A 4 3.81 -4.23 12.19
N GLY A 5 4.47 -3.48 13.06
CA GLY A 5 3.82 -2.90 14.25
C GLY A 5 3.69 -1.37 14.27
N MET A 6 4.51 -0.63 13.52
CA MET A 6 4.66 0.83 13.70
C MET A 6 4.96 1.58 12.39
N GLY A 7 4.34 1.17 11.29
CA GLY A 7 4.38 1.87 10.01
C GLY A 7 3.03 1.77 9.30
N PRO A 8 2.84 2.41 8.12
CA PRO A 8 1.59 2.36 7.35
C PRO A 8 1.22 0.96 6.82
N ASN A 9 2.03 -0.06 7.10
CA ASN A 9 1.84 -1.46 6.68
C ASN A 9 1.43 -2.31 7.89
N PHE A 10 0.24 -2.88 7.82
CA PHE A 10 -0.40 -3.70 8.84
C PHE A 10 -0.50 -5.16 8.33
N PRO A 11 -0.42 -6.15 9.24
CA PRO A 11 -0.63 -7.56 8.92
C PRO A 11 -2.11 -7.95 8.77
N VAL A 12 -3.03 -7.01 9.00
CA VAL A 12 -4.48 -7.23 8.91
C VAL A 12 -4.95 -6.85 7.52
N GLU A 13 -5.67 -7.74 6.84
CA GLU A 13 -6.22 -7.46 5.51
C GLU A 13 -7.16 -6.25 5.54
N THR A 14 -6.87 -5.27 4.69
CA THR A 14 -7.71 -4.10 4.45
C THR A 14 -8.05 -3.99 2.96
N ASN A 15 -8.91 -3.04 2.62
CA ASN A 15 -9.20 -2.69 1.22
C ASN A 15 -8.02 -1.99 0.50
N TYR A 16 -6.84 -1.92 1.11
CA TYR A 16 -5.67 -1.26 0.54
C TYR A 16 -4.47 -2.19 0.63
N LYS A 17 -4.32 -3.08 -0.36
CA LYS A 17 -3.14 -3.93 -0.46
C LYS A 17 -2.02 -3.14 -1.13
N VAL A 18 -0.83 -3.17 -0.54
CA VAL A 18 0.33 -2.42 -1.02
C VAL A 18 1.49 -3.38 -1.24
N THR A 19 2.08 -3.36 -2.43
CA THR A 19 3.25 -4.15 -2.79
C THR A 19 4.39 -3.20 -3.15
N VAL A 20 5.47 -3.24 -2.37
CA VAL A 20 6.67 -2.44 -2.62
C VAL A 20 7.71 -3.32 -3.29
N ASP A 21 8.21 -2.89 -4.45
CA ASP A 21 9.16 -3.68 -5.23
C ASP A 21 10.46 -3.89 -4.45
N GLY A 22 10.91 -5.15 -4.38
CA GLY A 22 12.12 -5.56 -3.66
C GLY A 22 12.04 -5.53 -2.12
N ILE A 23 10.90 -5.18 -1.51
CA ILE A 23 10.75 -5.15 -0.03
C ILE A 23 9.73 -6.19 0.44
N GLU A 24 8.45 -5.83 0.45
CA GLU A 24 7.38 -6.72 0.92
C GLU A 24 6.01 -6.28 0.41
N THR A 25 5.02 -7.16 0.60
CA THR A 25 3.60 -6.82 0.44
C THR A 25 2.96 -6.71 1.82
N GLY A 26 2.17 -5.66 2.02
CA GLY A 26 1.41 -5.41 3.24
C GLY A 26 0.05 -4.81 2.93
N TYR A 27 -0.63 -4.34 3.98
CA TYR A 27 -1.91 -3.67 3.87
C TYR A 27 -1.86 -2.31 4.56
N SER A 28 -2.52 -1.31 4.01
CA SER A 28 -2.59 0.02 4.60
C SER A 28 -3.95 0.31 5.22
N MET A 29 -4.00 1.14 6.25
CA MET A 29 -5.27 1.45 6.94
C MET A 29 -6.16 2.36 6.09
N CYS A 30 -5.57 3.21 5.26
CA CYS A 30 -6.31 4.12 4.40
C CYS A 30 -5.56 4.38 3.08
N ALA A 31 -6.25 5.02 2.13
CA ALA A 31 -5.69 5.37 0.84
C ALA A 31 -4.49 6.32 0.96
N VAL A 32 -4.55 7.31 1.86
CA VAL A 32 -3.49 8.31 2.02
C VAL A 32 -2.20 7.68 2.53
N ASP A 33 -2.31 6.77 3.50
CA ASP A 33 -1.17 6.03 4.03
C ASP A 33 -0.52 5.18 2.93
N ALA A 34 -1.33 4.49 2.11
CA ALA A 34 -0.84 3.68 1.00
C ALA A 34 -0.03 4.50 -0.02
N LEU A 35 -0.45 5.73 -0.32
CA LEU A 35 0.28 6.64 -1.22
C LEU A 35 1.64 7.06 -0.62
N GLY A 36 1.71 7.24 0.70
CA GLY A 36 2.95 7.61 1.39
C GLY A 36 4.01 6.51 1.42
N VAL A 37 3.63 5.24 1.25
CA VAL A 37 4.54 4.09 1.27
C VAL A 37 5.61 4.22 0.19
N ALA A 38 5.23 4.59 -1.04
CA ALA A 38 6.15 4.70 -2.16
C ALA A 38 7.33 5.65 -1.88
N TYR A 39 7.03 6.79 -1.27
CA TYR A 39 8.04 7.80 -0.91
C TYR A 39 8.82 7.44 0.36
N THR A 40 8.18 6.74 1.29
CA THR A 40 8.85 6.28 2.52
C THR A 40 9.96 5.29 2.22
N PHE A 41 9.74 4.40 1.26
CA PHE A 41 10.71 3.38 0.86
C PHE A 41 11.52 3.76 -0.39
N ASN A 42 11.21 4.90 -1.02
CA ASN A 42 11.79 5.35 -2.27
C ASN A 42 11.86 4.23 -3.33
N ALA A 43 10.77 3.48 -3.46
CA ALA A 43 10.68 2.29 -4.29
C ALA A 43 9.35 2.25 -5.04
N LYS A 44 9.38 1.64 -6.23
CA LYS A 44 8.18 1.42 -7.04
C LYS A 44 7.17 0.63 -6.23
N THR A 45 5.96 1.16 -6.15
CA THR A 45 4.91 0.61 -5.29
C THR A 45 3.62 0.45 -6.06
N THR A 46 3.00 -0.72 -5.96
CA THR A 46 1.67 -1.00 -6.50
C THR A 46 0.65 -1.08 -5.38
N ILE A 47 -0.43 -0.30 -5.50
CA ILE A 47 -1.52 -0.23 -4.54
C ILE A 47 -2.77 -0.77 -5.21
N TYR A 48 -3.40 -1.76 -4.59
CA TYR A 48 -4.68 -2.32 -5.00
C TYR A 48 -5.76 -1.88 -4.01
N SER A 49 -6.86 -1.36 -4.54
CA SER A 49 -8.02 -0.97 -3.73
C SER A 49 -9.34 -1.22 -4.44
N ILE A 50 -10.44 -0.90 -3.76
CA ILE A 50 -11.80 -0.97 -4.29
C ILE A 50 -12.41 0.41 -4.18
N ASP A 51 -12.89 0.95 -5.30
CA ASP A 51 -13.67 2.17 -5.31
C ASP A 51 -14.99 1.96 -4.55
N ARG A 52 -15.20 2.72 -3.47
CA ARG A 52 -16.37 2.52 -2.61
C ARG A 52 -17.69 2.91 -3.30
N SER A 53 -17.66 3.78 -4.30
CA SER A 53 -18.86 4.28 -4.98
C SER A 53 -19.36 3.34 -6.08
N THR A 54 -18.44 2.64 -6.74
CA THR A 54 -18.71 1.78 -7.90
C THR A 54 -18.40 0.30 -7.66
N ASN A 55 -17.78 -0.03 -6.53
CA ASN A 55 -17.30 -1.36 -6.16
C ASN A 55 -16.34 -1.98 -7.19
N ARG A 56 -15.64 -1.14 -7.96
CA ARG A 56 -14.65 -1.55 -8.97
C ARG A 56 -13.26 -1.62 -8.36
N SER A 57 -12.45 -2.57 -8.81
CA SER A 57 -11.04 -2.63 -8.46
C SER A 57 -10.28 -1.45 -9.04
N ILE A 58 -9.42 -0.84 -8.23
CA ILE A 58 -8.46 0.19 -8.62
C ILE A 58 -7.06 -0.37 -8.43
N GLU A 59 -6.19 -0.16 -9.41
CA GLU A 59 -4.75 -0.40 -9.31
C GLU A 59 -4.03 0.93 -9.54
N ILE A 60 -3.13 1.29 -8.64
CA ILE A 60 -2.30 2.50 -8.72
C ILE A 60 -0.85 2.08 -8.64
N ILE A 61 -0.05 2.50 -9.60
CA ILE A 61 1.40 2.25 -9.63
C ILE A 61 2.09 3.59 -9.46
N ILE A 62 2.95 3.69 -8.45
CA ILE A 62 3.74 4.89 -8.14
C ILE A 62 5.21 4.53 -8.27
N ASP A 63 5.93 5.29 -9.09
CA ASP A 63 7.39 5.27 -9.14
C ASP A 63 7.89 6.61 -8.59
N PRO A 64 8.57 6.64 -7.44
CA PRO A 64 9.06 7.88 -6.85
C PRO A 64 10.36 8.41 -7.49
N ASN A 65 10.93 7.71 -8.49
CA ASN A 65 12.13 8.12 -9.22
C ASN A 65 11.84 8.90 -10.51
#